data_AF-A0A9D2M669-F1
#
_entry.id   AF-A0A9D2M669-F1
#
_cell.length_a   1.000
_cell.length_b   1.000
_cell.length_c   1.000
_cell.angle_alpha   90.00
_cell.angle_beta   90.00
_cell.angle_gamma   90.00
#
_symmetry.space_group_name_H-M   'P 1'
#
loop_
_entity.id
_entity.type
_entity.pdbx_description
1 polymer ?
#
loop_
_entity_poly.entity_id
_entity_poly.type
_entity_poly.pdbx_seq_one_letter_code
_entity_poly.pdbx_strand_id
1 'polypeptide(L)'
;MKRKIALVCAAAMALSLAACGSTSSESTASSSEAASSESTAASSEAASSESTEAAAAGDFDATQAINVVSREDGSGTRGAFIELTGVEDDNGDNTTQAAVIQNSTNGVMTTVANDETAIGYISLGSLDGSVKALTIGGVAPSADTVKDGSYTLARPFNIVTNGEPTDELAVDFINYCMSAEGQALATEEGYIGTDGAAAFEGTLPAGSITVGGSSSVSPLMEKLIEGYQALNPDATIELMTTDSTTGV
;
A
#
# COMPACT_ATOMS: atom_id res chain seq x y z
N MET A 1 -31.51 17.22 -4.96
CA MET A 1 -30.54 18.19 -4.39
C MET A 1 -29.16 17.65 -4.68
N LYS A 2 -28.33 18.34 -5.47
CA LYS A 2 -27.02 17.83 -5.88
C LYS A 2 -26.06 18.00 -4.69
N ARG A 3 -25.61 16.88 -4.09
CA ARG A 3 -24.53 16.89 -3.09
C ARG A 3 -23.27 17.40 -3.81
N LYS A 4 -22.71 18.51 -3.35
CA LYS A 4 -21.41 19.00 -3.85
C LYS A 4 -20.36 18.29 -3.01
N ILE A 5 -19.63 17.34 -3.57
CA ILE A 5 -18.50 16.67 -2.91
C ILE A 5 -17.27 17.54 -3.17
N ALA A 6 -16.52 17.91 -2.12
CA ALA A 6 -15.22 18.55 -2.27
C ALA A 6 -14.17 17.43 -2.20
N LEU A 7 -13.37 17.32 -3.26
CA LEU A 7 -12.32 16.33 -3.39
C LEU A 7 -10.98 17.05 -3.36
N VAL A 8 -10.15 16.72 -2.37
CA VAL A 8 -8.77 17.19 -2.29
C VAL A 8 -7.89 16.01 -2.67
N CYS A 9 -7.21 16.14 -3.81
CA CYS A 9 -6.23 15.14 -4.24
C CYS A 9 -5.01 15.23 -3.33
N ALA A 10 -4.67 14.13 -2.68
CA ALA A 10 -3.38 13.92 -2.05
C ALA A 10 -2.57 12.90 -2.87
N ALA A 11 -1.35 12.63 -2.42
CA ALA A 11 -0.32 11.68 -2.90
C ALA A 11 -0.74 10.56 -3.88
N ALA A 12 0.18 10.12 -4.76
CA ALA A 12 -0.09 9.01 -5.67
C ALA A 12 0.10 7.62 -5.02
N MET A 13 -0.78 6.69 -5.35
CA MET A 13 -0.79 5.26 -5.01
C MET A 13 -0.50 4.44 -6.26
N ALA A 14 0.56 3.64 -6.24
CA ALA A 14 0.71 2.54 -7.18
C ALA A 14 -0.01 1.29 -6.69
N LEU A 15 -0.43 0.46 -7.65
CA LEU A 15 -0.86 -0.90 -7.42
C LEU A 15 0.30 -1.84 -7.74
N SER A 16 0.55 -2.83 -6.89
CA SER A 16 1.49 -3.92 -7.22
C SER A 16 0.73 -5.22 -7.40
N LEU A 17 1.11 -5.97 -8.44
CA LEU A 17 0.69 -7.37 -8.59
C LEU A 17 1.60 -8.22 -7.72
N ALA A 18 1.01 -9.04 -6.85
CA ALA A 18 1.74 -9.90 -5.93
C ALA A 18 1.57 -11.37 -6.32
N ALA A 19 2.67 -12.13 -6.33
CA ALA A 19 2.72 -13.58 -6.49
C ALA A 19 3.73 -14.19 -5.50
N CYS A 20 3.67 -15.49 -5.21
CA CYS A 20 4.61 -16.14 -4.30
C CYS A 20 5.75 -16.87 -5.06
N GLY A 21 6.94 -16.95 -4.45
CA GLY A 21 8.09 -17.71 -4.96
C GLY A 21 9.03 -18.11 -3.82
N SER A 22 9.24 -19.42 -3.64
CA SER A 22 9.86 -20.02 -2.45
C SER A 22 11.40 -20.05 -2.49
N THR A 23 12.02 -19.85 -1.32
CA THR A 23 13.41 -20.28 -1.02
C THR A 23 13.35 -21.27 0.13
N SER A 24 13.87 -22.48 -0.08
CA SER A 24 13.99 -23.52 0.93
C SER A 24 15.46 -23.84 1.20
N SER A 25 15.80 -24.02 2.47
CA SER A 25 16.97 -24.80 2.89
C SER A 25 16.46 -26.04 3.61
N GLU A 26 16.61 -27.21 2.99
CA GLU A 26 16.58 -28.48 3.69
C GLU A 26 17.85 -28.64 4.52
N SER A 27 17.73 -29.15 5.74
CA SER A 27 18.52 -30.31 6.19
C SER A 27 17.87 -30.95 7.41
N THR A 28 17.52 -32.23 7.25
CA THR A 28 17.67 -33.35 8.19
C THR A 28 18.14 -33.05 9.61
N ALA A 29 17.36 -33.52 10.60
CA ALA A 29 17.82 -33.75 11.96
C ALA A 29 17.47 -35.16 12.44
N SER A 30 18.49 -35.92 12.82
CA SER A 30 18.40 -36.83 13.96
C SER A 30 19.66 -36.72 14.81
N SER A 31 19.43 -36.44 16.09
CA SER A 31 20.16 -36.84 17.30
C SER A 31 21.61 -36.35 17.57
N SER A 32 21.69 -35.62 18.69
CA SER A 32 22.61 -35.79 19.85
C SER A 32 23.85 -34.90 20.00
N GLU A 33 23.81 -34.17 21.13
CA GLU A 33 24.86 -33.83 22.10
C GLU A 33 26.09 -32.94 21.76
N ALA A 34 26.17 -31.87 22.57
CA ALA A 34 27.31 -31.40 23.39
C ALA A 34 28.44 -30.50 22.80
N ALA A 35 28.51 -29.31 23.42
CA ALA A 35 29.68 -28.65 24.03
C ALA A 35 30.64 -27.74 23.21
N SER A 36 30.64 -26.46 23.65
CA SER A 36 31.79 -25.61 24.06
C SER A 36 32.67 -24.84 23.06
N SER A 37 32.79 -23.53 23.37
CA SER A 37 33.95 -22.60 23.21
C SER A 37 34.39 -22.23 21.79
N GLU A 38 34.96 -21.07 21.46
CA GLU A 38 35.18 -19.72 21.99
C GLU A 38 35.96 -18.97 20.86
N SER A 39 35.98 -17.63 20.85
CA SER A 39 37.05 -16.76 20.28
C SER A 39 36.84 -16.03 18.91
N THR A 40 36.56 -14.72 19.06
CA THR A 40 37.27 -13.51 18.54
C THR A 40 37.41 -13.14 17.04
N ALA A 41 36.98 -11.89 16.78
CA ALA A 41 37.62 -10.80 16.00
C ALA A 41 37.68 -10.91 14.45
N ALA A 42 37.73 -9.86 13.62
CA ALA A 42 37.41 -8.42 13.62
C ALA A 42 37.80 -7.89 12.20
N SER A 43 37.15 -6.81 11.72
CA SER A 43 37.51 -5.97 10.53
C SER A 43 37.53 -6.62 9.13
N SER A 44 37.35 -5.93 8.01
CA SER A 44 36.82 -4.60 7.63
C SER A 44 36.70 -4.59 6.10
N GLU A 45 35.93 -3.63 5.60
CA GLU A 45 36.10 -2.95 4.30
C GLU A 45 35.47 -3.47 3.00
N ALA A 46 34.83 -2.48 2.37
CA ALA A 46 34.84 -2.15 0.95
C ALA A 46 33.80 -2.78 0.03
N ALA A 47 32.84 -1.92 -0.29
CA ALA A 47 31.87 -1.98 -1.38
C ALA A 47 32.43 -2.47 -2.71
N SER A 48 31.64 -3.31 -3.38
CA SER A 48 31.57 -3.36 -4.83
C SER A 48 30.11 -3.52 -5.22
N SER A 49 29.63 -2.61 -6.06
CA SER A 49 28.31 -2.66 -6.70
C SER A 49 28.15 -3.98 -7.45
N GLU A 50 27.21 -4.81 -7.03
CA GLU A 50 26.68 -5.91 -7.84
C GLU A 50 25.27 -5.55 -8.29
N SER A 51 25.12 -5.40 -9.59
CA SER A 51 23.85 -5.53 -10.28
C SER A 51 23.31 -6.93 -10.01
N THR A 52 22.26 -7.02 -9.19
CA THR A 52 21.62 -8.29 -8.83
C THR A 52 20.99 -8.92 -10.08
N GLU A 53 21.68 -9.92 -10.61
CA GLU A 53 21.17 -10.83 -11.63
C GLU A 53 19.92 -11.53 -11.09
N ALA A 54 18.82 -11.48 -11.85
CA ALA A 54 17.57 -12.10 -11.47
C ALA A 54 17.78 -13.60 -11.25
N ALA A 55 17.54 -14.07 -10.02
CA ALA A 55 17.62 -15.48 -9.68
C ALA A 55 16.74 -16.30 -10.63
N ALA A 56 17.32 -17.36 -11.20
CA ALA A 56 16.63 -18.29 -12.06
C ALA A 56 15.37 -18.80 -11.36
N ALA A 57 14.21 -18.63 -12.01
CA ALA A 57 12.95 -19.16 -11.52
C ALA A 57 13.09 -20.66 -11.26
N GLY A 58 12.74 -21.11 -10.06
CA GLY A 58 12.51 -22.53 -9.80
C GLY A 58 11.42 -23.07 -10.75
N ASP A 59 11.32 -24.39 -10.85
CA ASP A 59 10.41 -25.10 -11.75
C ASP A 59 8.94 -24.87 -11.34
N PHE A 60 8.42 -23.68 -11.63
CA PHE A 60 7.00 -23.34 -11.46
C PHE A 60 6.20 -24.18 -12.47
N ASP A 61 5.24 -24.96 -11.96
CA ASP A 61 4.35 -25.73 -12.82
C ASP A 61 3.39 -24.79 -13.55
N ALA A 62 3.81 -24.35 -14.73
CA ALA A 62 3.03 -23.48 -15.60
C ALA A 62 1.72 -24.12 -16.12
N THR A 63 1.43 -25.38 -15.79
CA THR A 63 0.18 -26.06 -16.11
C THR A 63 -0.87 -25.95 -14.99
N GLN A 64 -0.48 -25.51 -13.79
CA GLN A 64 -1.42 -25.24 -12.71
C GLN A 64 -2.30 -24.03 -13.02
N ALA A 65 -3.57 -24.09 -12.61
CA ALA A 65 -4.47 -22.96 -12.71
C ALA A 65 -4.04 -21.85 -11.73
N ILE A 66 -4.03 -20.61 -12.21
CA ILE A 66 -3.75 -19.44 -11.38
C ILE A 66 -4.96 -19.17 -10.48
N ASN A 67 -4.74 -19.09 -9.18
CA ASN A 67 -5.77 -18.69 -8.24
C ASN A 67 -5.84 -17.15 -8.16
N VAL A 68 -6.86 -16.58 -8.80
CA VAL A 68 -7.03 -15.11 -8.81
C VAL A 68 -7.62 -14.66 -7.48
N VAL A 69 -6.94 -13.75 -6.80
CA VAL A 69 -7.43 -13.08 -5.59
C VAL A 69 -7.87 -11.68 -5.97
N SER A 70 -9.16 -11.41 -5.84
CA SER A 70 -9.77 -10.11 -6.12
C SER A 70 -10.25 -9.45 -4.82
N ARG A 71 -10.62 -8.17 -4.91
CA ARG A 71 -11.13 -7.37 -3.80
C ARG A 71 -12.65 -7.24 -3.85
N GLU A 72 -13.23 -6.93 -2.70
CA GLU A 72 -14.67 -6.75 -2.51
C GLU A 72 -15.27 -5.65 -3.41
N ASP A 73 -16.57 -5.78 -3.70
CA ASP A 73 -17.33 -4.67 -4.31
C ASP A 73 -17.23 -3.43 -3.40
N GLY A 74 -17.01 -2.25 -3.99
CA GLY A 74 -16.75 -1.02 -3.23
C GLY A 74 -15.28 -0.82 -2.82
N SER A 75 -14.40 -1.80 -3.09
CA SER A 75 -12.96 -1.61 -2.96
C SER A 75 -12.45 -0.60 -3.99
N GLY A 76 -11.88 0.49 -3.52
CA GLY A 76 -11.22 1.45 -4.39
C GLY A 76 -10.05 0.82 -5.15
N THR A 77 -9.32 -0.11 -4.53
CA THR A 77 -8.20 -0.82 -5.15
C THR A 77 -8.66 -1.72 -6.29
N ARG A 78 -9.83 -2.38 -6.14
CA ARG A 78 -10.46 -3.10 -7.27
C ARG A 78 -10.82 -2.15 -8.39
N GLY A 79 -11.57 -1.09 -8.09
CA GLY A 79 -12.01 -0.12 -9.09
C GLY A 79 -10.83 0.43 -9.89
N ALA A 80 -9.76 0.83 -9.20
CA ALA A 80 -8.51 1.24 -9.85
C ALA A 80 -7.92 0.16 -10.74
N PHE A 81 -7.80 -1.06 -10.21
CA PHE A 81 -7.15 -2.15 -10.91
C PHE A 81 -7.90 -2.50 -12.19
N ILE A 82 -9.21 -2.70 -12.12
CA ILE A 82 -10.00 -3.12 -13.28
C ILE A 82 -10.08 -2.03 -14.36
N GLU A 83 -10.14 -0.76 -13.95
CA GLU A 83 -10.12 0.39 -14.86
C GLU A 83 -8.74 0.52 -15.54
N LEU A 84 -7.65 0.54 -14.77
CA LEU A 84 -6.30 0.80 -15.29
C LEU A 84 -5.75 -0.36 -16.11
N THR A 85 -6.21 -1.59 -15.86
CA THR A 85 -5.80 -2.78 -16.63
C THR A 85 -6.71 -3.06 -17.82
N GLY A 86 -7.88 -2.40 -17.91
CA GLY A 86 -8.90 -2.67 -18.92
C GLY A 86 -9.64 -4.00 -18.70
N VAL A 87 -9.61 -4.56 -17.48
CA VAL A 87 -10.48 -5.68 -17.10
C VAL A 87 -11.94 -5.23 -17.05
N GLU A 88 -12.17 -3.98 -16.65
CA GLU A 88 -13.45 -3.32 -16.89
C GLU A 88 -13.45 -2.70 -18.29
N ASP A 89 -14.47 -3.01 -19.07
CA ASP A 89 -14.71 -2.43 -20.40
C ASP A 89 -16.16 -1.93 -20.51
N ASP A 90 -16.57 -1.50 -21.72
CA ASP A 90 -17.94 -1.04 -21.98
C ASP A 90 -19.02 -2.11 -21.68
N ASN A 91 -18.64 -3.38 -21.55
CA ASN A 91 -19.52 -4.50 -21.23
C ASN A 91 -19.54 -4.84 -19.71
N GLY A 92 -18.69 -4.19 -18.91
CA GLY A 92 -18.62 -4.30 -17.46
C GLY A 92 -17.32 -4.89 -16.93
N ASP A 93 -17.33 -5.25 -15.65
CA ASP A 93 -16.19 -5.90 -14.97
C ASP A 93 -16.04 -7.36 -15.41
N ASN A 94 -14.94 -7.67 -16.12
CA ASN A 94 -14.61 -9.02 -16.59
C ASN A 94 -13.74 -9.82 -15.61
N THR A 95 -13.68 -9.43 -14.33
CA THR A 95 -13.02 -10.23 -13.30
C THR A 95 -13.59 -11.66 -13.29
N THR A 96 -12.71 -12.67 -13.26
CA THR A 96 -13.13 -14.07 -13.27
C THR A 96 -14.06 -14.39 -12.10
N GLN A 97 -15.18 -15.07 -12.38
CA GLN A 97 -16.13 -15.49 -11.34
C GLN A 97 -15.53 -16.52 -10.36
N ALA A 98 -14.41 -17.14 -10.72
CA ALA A 98 -13.68 -18.05 -9.85
C ALA A 98 -12.76 -17.32 -8.84
N ALA A 99 -12.67 -15.99 -8.89
CA ALA A 99 -11.76 -15.25 -8.02
C ALA A 99 -12.15 -15.40 -6.54
N VAL A 100 -11.13 -15.60 -5.70
CA VAL A 100 -11.28 -15.53 -4.24
C VAL A 100 -11.42 -14.05 -3.87
N ILE A 101 -12.52 -13.68 -3.22
CA ILE A 101 -12.78 -12.31 -2.79
C ILE A 101 -12.22 -12.09 -1.39
N GLN A 102 -11.34 -11.10 -1.26
CA GLN A 102 -10.78 -10.64 0.02
C GLN A 102 -11.23 -9.21 0.32
N ASN A 103 -11.63 -8.95 1.56
CA ASN A 103 -12.22 -7.67 1.98
C ASN A 103 -11.18 -6.63 2.47
N SER A 104 -9.89 -6.93 2.34
CA SER A 104 -8.82 -6.04 2.84
C SER A 104 -7.50 -6.31 2.15
N THR A 105 -6.61 -5.32 2.20
CA THR A 105 -5.22 -5.46 1.75
C THR A 105 -4.52 -6.63 2.45
N ASN A 106 -4.65 -6.74 3.77
CA ASN A 106 -4.06 -7.84 4.54
C ASN A 106 -4.65 -9.21 4.16
N GLY A 107 -5.95 -9.27 3.85
CA GLY A 107 -6.59 -10.50 3.35
C GLY A 107 -6.00 -10.97 2.02
N VAL A 108 -5.75 -10.06 1.09
CA VAL A 108 -5.06 -10.36 -0.18
C VAL A 108 -3.63 -10.84 0.10
N MET A 109 -2.86 -10.08 0.87
CA MET A 109 -1.47 -10.42 1.24
C MET A 109 -1.38 -11.82 1.84
N THR A 110 -2.22 -12.11 2.85
CA THR A 110 -2.26 -13.41 3.53
C THR A 110 -2.65 -14.52 2.56
N THR A 111 -3.60 -14.31 1.66
CA THR A 111 -4.02 -15.34 0.69
C THR A 111 -2.89 -15.66 -0.28
N VAL A 112 -2.25 -14.63 -0.85
CA VAL A 112 -1.14 -14.79 -1.80
C VAL A 112 0.08 -15.41 -1.13
N ALA A 113 0.41 -15.01 0.10
CA ALA A 113 1.53 -15.58 0.83
C ALA A 113 1.36 -17.08 1.14
N ASN A 114 0.11 -17.57 1.25
CA ASN A 114 -0.20 -18.96 1.61
C ASN A 114 -0.55 -19.86 0.41
N ASP A 115 -0.55 -19.33 -0.81
CA ASP A 115 -0.90 -20.07 -2.03
C ASP A 115 0.10 -19.74 -3.15
N GLU A 116 0.97 -20.69 -3.48
CA GLU A 116 2.01 -20.53 -4.52
C GLU A 116 1.45 -20.30 -5.92
N THR A 117 0.17 -20.62 -6.16
CA THR A 117 -0.52 -20.40 -7.43
C THR A 117 -1.32 -19.10 -7.46
N ALA A 118 -1.38 -18.37 -6.34
CA ALA A 118 -2.20 -17.19 -6.21
C ALA A 118 -1.55 -15.93 -6.79
N ILE A 119 -2.39 -15.10 -7.40
CA ILE A 119 -2.05 -13.74 -7.81
C ILE A 119 -3.10 -12.77 -7.28
N GLY A 120 -2.66 -11.65 -6.71
CA GLY A 120 -3.53 -10.59 -6.23
C GLY A 120 -2.97 -9.21 -6.54
N TYR A 121 -3.74 -8.18 -6.19
CA TYR A 121 -3.33 -6.78 -6.33
C TYR A 121 -3.54 -6.02 -5.02
N ILE A 122 -2.56 -5.19 -4.67
CA ILE A 122 -2.52 -4.40 -3.44
C ILE A 122 -1.96 -3.00 -3.71
N SER A 123 -2.11 -2.08 -2.75
CA SER A 123 -1.32 -0.84 -2.74
C SER A 123 0.16 -1.13 -2.64
N LEU A 124 0.99 -0.38 -3.37
CA LEU A 124 2.44 -0.43 -3.26
C LEU A 124 2.91 -0.17 -1.82
N GLY A 125 2.35 0.84 -1.14
CA GLY A 125 2.72 1.16 0.25
C GLY A 125 2.31 0.09 1.29
N SER A 126 1.67 -1.01 0.88
CA SER A 126 1.39 -2.17 1.73
C SER A 126 2.23 -3.39 1.37
N LEU A 127 3.09 -3.29 0.36
CA LEU A 127 3.99 -4.36 -0.05
C LEU A 127 5.04 -4.59 1.04
N ASP A 128 5.24 -5.85 1.40
CA ASP A 128 6.30 -6.30 2.30
C ASP A 128 6.99 -7.55 1.73
N GLY A 129 7.91 -8.13 2.51
CA GLY A 129 8.67 -9.31 2.09
C GLY A 129 7.88 -10.64 2.08
N SER A 130 6.60 -10.66 2.47
CA SER A 130 5.78 -11.88 2.47
C SER A 130 5.25 -12.26 1.09
N VAL A 131 5.26 -11.33 0.13
CA VAL A 131 4.85 -11.57 -1.26
C VAL A 131 5.83 -10.91 -2.22
N LYS A 132 5.84 -11.34 -3.49
CA LYS A 132 6.71 -10.77 -4.52
C LYS A 132 5.91 -9.90 -5.48
N ALA A 133 6.32 -8.64 -5.63
CA ALA A 133 5.78 -7.76 -6.65
C ALA A 133 6.24 -8.16 -8.07
N LEU A 134 5.32 -8.15 -9.02
CA LEU A 134 5.58 -8.37 -10.45
C LEU A 134 5.86 -7.05 -11.16
N THR A 135 6.70 -7.12 -12.20
CA THR A 135 6.90 -6.01 -13.15
C THR A 135 5.74 -5.95 -14.14
N ILE A 136 5.31 -4.74 -14.49
CA ILE A 136 4.32 -4.49 -15.55
C ILE A 136 5.04 -3.86 -16.74
N GLY A 137 4.96 -4.50 -17.92
CA GLY A 137 5.69 -4.01 -19.10
C GLY A 137 7.21 -3.93 -18.92
N GLY A 138 7.77 -4.73 -18.01
CA GLY A 138 9.20 -4.68 -17.64
C GLY A 138 9.57 -3.61 -16.61
N VAL A 139 8.61 -2.83 -16.12
CA VAL A 139 8.82 -1.81 -15.08
C VAL A 139 8.42 -2.36 -13.72
N ALA A 140 9.32 -2.32 -12.75
CA ALA A 140 9.03 -2.68 -11.37
C ALA A 140 8.26 -1.56 -10.65
N PRO A 141 7.29 -1.86 -9.77
CA PRO A 141 6.63 -0.83 -8.99
C PRO A 141 7.57 -0.26 -7.93
N SER A 142 7.74 1.07 -7.92
CA SER A 142 8.50 1.82 -6.92
C SER A 142 8.01 3.27 -6.86
N ALA A 143 8.36 4.01 -5.81
CA ALA A 143 8.06 5.44 -5.72
C ALA A 143 8.63 6.21 -6.92
N ASP A 144 9.87 5.91 -7.34
CA ASP A 144 10.53 6.58 -8.46
C ASP A 144 9.83 6.32 -9.80
N THR A 145 9.51 5.05 -10.09
CA THR A 145 8.84 4.67 -11.35
C THR A 145 7.39 5.15 -11.43
N VAL A 146 6.77 5.41 -10.28
CA VAL A 146 5.42 6.03 -10.25
C VAL A 146 5.55 7.53 -10.49
N LYS A 147 6.54 8.18 -9.85
CA LYS A 147 6.78 9.61 -9.95
C LYS A 147 7.20 10.03 -11.37
N ASP A 148 7.99 9.19 -12.06
CA ASP A 148 8.39 9.45 -13.45
C ASP A 148 7.36 9.00 -14.50
N GLY A 149 6.30 8.30 -14.07
CA GLY A 149 5.20 7.83 -14.91
C GLY A 149 5.48 6.56 -15.72
N SER A 150 6.64 5.91 -15.54
CA SER A 150 6.97 4.66 -16.21
C SER A 150 6.13 3.48 -15.70
N TYR A 151 5.74 3.49 -14.43
CA TYR A 151 4.82 2.52 -13.84
C TYR A 151 3.38 3.03 -13.92
N THR A 152 2.58 2.44 -14.81
CA THR A 152 1.29 3.01 -15.24
C THR A 152 0.11 2.64 -14.34
N LEU A 153 0.23 1.61 -13.50
CA LEU A 153 -0.82 1.22 -12.58
C LEU A 153 -0.77 2.07 -11.31
N ALA A 154 -1.06 3.37 -11.44
CA ALA A 154 -1.06 4.32 -10.34
C ALA A 154 -2.20 5.34 -10.43
N ARG A 155 -2.67 5.82 -9.27
CA ARG A 155 -3.71 6.86 -9.14
C ARG A 155 -3.53 7.66 -7.84
N PRO A 156 -4.08 8.88 -7.71
CA PRO A 156 -4.02 9.61 -6.44
C PRO A 156 -4.84 8.95 -5.32
N PHE A 157 -4.36 9.09 -4.09
CA PHE A 157 -5.15 8.94 -2.87
C PHE A 157 -5.91 10.23 -2.60
N ASN A 158 -7.21 10.09 -2.38
CA ASN A 158 -8.08 11.23 -2.18
C ASN A 158 -8.55 11.28 -0.74
N ILE A 159 -8.56 12.49 -0.19
CA ILE A 159 -9.35 12.81 1.00
C ILE A 159 -10.63 13.48 0.50
N VAL A 160 -11.77 12.98 0.96
CA VAL A 160 -13.09 13.41 0.50
C VAL A 160 -13.91 13.93 1.66
N THR A 161 -14.57 15.06 1.44
CA THR A 161 -15.49 15.66 2.40
C THR A 161 -16.86 15.88 1.76
N ASN A 162 -17.92 15.74 2.55
CA ASN A 162 -19.27 16.04 2.08
C ASN A 162 -19.49 17.56 2.04
N GLY A 163 -19.16 18.16 0.91
CA GLY A 163 -19.10 19.61 0.77
C GLY A 163 -17.81 20.18 1.34
N GLU A 164 -17.78 21.50 1.42
CA GLU A 164 -16.64 22.21 1.98
C GLU A 164 -16.51 21.85 3.48
N PRO A 165 -15.34 21.40 3.94
CA PRO A 165 -15.14 21.14 5.36
C PRO A 165 -15.25 22.44 6.15
N THR A 166 -16.15 22.47 7.14
CA THR A 166 -16.34 23.62 8.03
C THR A 166 -15.93 23.34 9.48
N ASP A 167 -15.66 22.08 9.81
CA ASP A 167 -15.13 21.69 11.10
C ASP A 167 -13.64 22.07 11.16
N GLU A 168 -13.26 22.90 12.13
CA GLU A 168 -11.90 23.45 12.24
C GLU A 168 -10.85 22.35 12.36
N LEU A 169 -11.14 21.28 13.13
CA LEU A 169 -10.24 20.15 13.29
C LEU A 169 -10.11 19.35 11.99
N ALA A 170 -11.20 19.12 11.27
CA ALA A 170 -11.13 18.47 9.96
C ALA A 170 -10.32 19.30 8.95
N VAL A 171 -10.52 20.62 8.90
CA VAL A 171 -9.77 21.52 8.01
C VAL A 171 -8.29 21.52 8.35
N ASP A 172 -7.94 21.65 9.63
CA ASP A 172 -6.56 21.69 10.11
C ASP A 172 -5.82 20.36 9.84
N PHE A 173 -6.49 19.23 10.06
CA PHE A 173 -5.94 17.91 9.74
C PHE A 173 -5.75 17.68 8.23
N ILE A 174 -6.70 18.12 7.40
CA ILE A 174 -6.55 18.07 5.93
C ILE A 174 -5.34 18.93 5.49
N ASN A 175 -5.18 20.13 6.07
CA ASN A 175 -4.04 20.99 5.79
C ASN A 175 -2.72 20.34 6.22
N TYR A 176 -2.70 19.64 7.36
CA TYR A 176 -1.54 18.85 7.77
C TYR A 176 -1.22 17.75 6.76
N CYS A 177 -2.22 16.98 6.31
CA CYS A 177 -2.01 15.94 5.31
C CYS A 177 -1.41 16.50 4.01
N MET A 178 -1.81 17.71 3.62
CA MET A 178 -1.35 18.40 2.42
C MET A 178 -0.06 19.22 2.60
N SER A 179 0.47 19.32 3.83
CA SER A 179 1.66 20.10 4.16
C SER A 179 2.96 19.40 3.76
N ALA A 180 4.07 20.15 3.77
CA ALA A 180 5.41 19.61 3.56
C ALA A 180 5.72 18.46 4.53
N GLU A 181 5.31 18.60 5.79
CA GLU A 181 5.49 17.61 6.85
C GLU A 181 4.67 16.35 6.58
N GLY A 182 3.40 16.49 6.23
CA GLY A 182 2.52 15.36 5.91
C GLY A 182 2.97 14.62 4.64
N GLN A 183 3.38 15.35 3.61
CA GLN A 183 3.87 14.74 2.36
C GLN A 183 5.26 14.09 2.52
N ALA A 184 6.12 14.65 3.38
CA ALA A 184 7.40 14.03 3.73
C ALA A 184 7.18 12.71 4.50
N LEU A 185 6.28 12.69 5.47
CA LEU A 185 5.89 11.48 6.20
C LEU A 185 5.32 10.43 5.25
N ALA A 186 4.46 10.82 4.30
CA ALA A 186 3.97 9.90 3.28
C ALA A 186 5.10 9.26 2.47
N THR A 187 6.14 10.05 2.15
CA THR A 187 7.32 9.56 1.42
C THR A 187 8.17 8.60 2.26
N GLU A 188 8.33 8.88 3.55
CA GLU A 188 9.03 8.00 4.50
C GLU A 188 8.33 6.64 4.63
N GLU A 189 7.00 6.64 4.62
CA GLU A 189 6.17 5.42 4.67
C GLU A 189 6.03 4.71 3.31
N GLY A 190 6.82 5.10 2.30
CA GLY A 190 6.88 4.43 0.99
C GLY A 190 5.78 4.82 0.00
N TYR A 191 5.07 5.92 0.25
CA TYR A 191 4.10 6.52 -0.68
C TYR A 191 4.74 7.64 -1.50
N ILE A 192 4.05 8.11 -2.54
CA ILE A 192 4.56 9.17 -3.42
C ILE A 192 3.99 10.51 -2.96
N GLY A 193 4.74 11.20 -2.10
CA GLY A 193 4.41 12.56 -1.65
C GLY A 193 4.50 13.60 -2.77
N THR A 194 3.81 14.72 -2.56
CA THR A 194 3.79 15.86 -3.47
C THR A 194 4.94 16.82 -3.14
N ASP A 195 5.77 17.12 -4.13
CA ASP A 195 6.86 18.10 -3.96
C ASP A 195 6.31 19.53 -3.86
N GLY A 196 6.99 20.38 -3.10
CA GLY A 196 6.70 21.82 -3.05
C GLY A 196 5.46 22.20 -2.22
N ALA A 197 4.96 21.29 -1.40
CA ALA A 197 3.94 21.61 -0.41
C ALA A 197 4.42 22.69 0.58
N ALA A 198 3.51 23.55 1.03
CA ALA A 198 3.81 24.55 2.04
C ALA A 198 4.01 23.90 3.42
N ALA A 199 4.84 24.51 4.26
CA ALA A 199 4.99 24.08 5.65
C ALA A 199 3.66 24.17 6.39
N PHE A 200 3.45 23.27 7.34
CA PHE A 200 2.23 23.19 8.12
C PHE A 200 2.11 24.39 9.07
N GLU A 201 1.06 25.19 8.89
CA GLU A 201 0.69 26.28 9.79
C GLU A 201 -0.61 25.93 10.53
N GLY A 202 -0.49 25.02 11.51
CA GLY A 202 -1.62 24.54 12.30
C GLY A 202 -2.21 25.56 13.27
N THR A 203 -3.50 25.39 13.56
CA THR A 203 -4.28 26.23 14.49
C THR A 203 -4.57 25.56 15.84
N LEU A 204 -4.17 24.30 16.00
CA LEU A 204 -4.34 23.47 17.20
C LEU A 204 -5.80 23.38 17.70
N PRO A 205 -6.79 23.10 16.84
CA PRO A 205 -8.17 22.93 17.26
C PRO A 205 -8.31 21.68 18.13
N ALA A 206 -8.98 21.81 19.27
CA ALA A 206 -9.34 20.67 20.12
C ALA A 206 -10.61 19.99 19.61
N GLY A 207 -10.81 18.71 19.96
CA GLY A 207 -12.06 18.01 19.68
C GLY A 207 -11.86 16.59 19.18
N SER A 208 -12.88 16.05 18.51
CA SER A 208 -12.85 14.72 17.93
C SER A 208 -13.48 14.69 16.54
N ILE A 209 -12.81 14.03 15.60
CA ILE A 209 -13.33 13.72 14.27
C ILE A 209 -13.12 12.23 13.96
N THR A 210 -13.89 11.71 13.02
CA THR A 210 -13.71 10.35 12.48
C THR A 210 -13.27 10.42 11.03
N VAL A 211 -12.23 9.68 10.68
CA VAL A 211 -11.77 9.49 9.30
C VAL A 211 -12.09 8.06 8.90
N GLY A 212 -13.09 7.90 8.02
CA GLY A 212 -13.49 6.61 7.46
C GLY A 212 -12.90 6.40 6.08
N GLY A 213 -12.52 5.17 5.73
CA GLY A 213 -12.13 4.87 4.35
C GLY A 213 -11.41 3.55 4.13
N SER A 214 -10.84 3.44 2.93
CA SER A 214 -10.24 2.22 2.39
C SER A 214 -9.12 1.63 3.26
N SER A 215 -9.17 0.31 3.47
CA SER A 215 -8.05 -0.47 4.04
C SER A 215 -6.73 -0.35 3.28
N SER A 216 -6.75 0.17 2.06
CA SER A 216 -5.58 0.43 1.25
C SER A 216 -4.91 1.78 1.53
N VAL A 217 -5.58 2.69 2.25
CA VAL A 217 -5.06 4.01 2.69
C VAL A 217 -4.84 4.03 4.21
N SER A 218 -5.52 3.16 4.96
CA SER A 218 -5.43 3.11 6.43
C SER A 218 -4.02 3.17 7.00
N PRO A 219 -3.01 2.42 6.48
CA PRO A 219 -1.66 2.48 7.05
C PRO A 219 -1.03 3.88 6.97
N LEU A 220 -1.18 4.56 5.83
CA LEU A 220 -0.72 5.95 5.68
C LEU A 220 -1.52 6.90 6.57
N MET A 221 -2.84 6.72 6.63
CA MET A 221 -3.70 7.59 7.42
C MET A 221 -3.40 7.47 8.91
N GLU A 222 -3.11 6.27 9.42
CA GLU A 222 -2.66 6.04 10.79
C GLU A 222 -1.39 6.85 11.10
N LYS A 223 -0.39 6.81 10.21
CA LYS A 223 0.86 7.56 10.37
C LYS A 223 0.64 9.07 10.32
N LEU A 224 -0.22 9.56 9.43
CA LEU A 224 -0.60 10.97 9.37
C LEU A 224 -1.35 11.42 10.63
N ILE A 225 -2.22 10.58 11.18
CA ILE A 225 -2.92 10.86 12.45
C ILE A 225 -1.90 10.94 13.60
N GLU A 226 -0.99 9.97 13.71
CA GLU A 226 0.08 9.97 14.73
C GLU A 226 0.93 11.24 14.64
N GLY A 227 1.36 11.60 13.42
CA GLY A 227 2.17 12.79 13.16
C GLY A 227 1.43 14.09 13.50
N TYR A 228 0.14 14.18 13.19
CA TYR A 228 -0.69 15.33 13.54
C TYR A 228 -0.92 15.43 15.05
N GLN A 229 -1.26 14.32 15.72
CA GLN A 229 -1.52 14.29 17.16
C GLN A 229 -0.28 14.66 17.99
N ALA A 230 0.92 14.35 17.49
CA ALA A 230 2.16 14.82 18.11
C ALA A 230 2.29 16.35 18.13
N LEU A 231 1.70 17.04 17.15
CA LEU A 231 1.65 18.50 17.05
C LEU A 231 0.43 19.10 17.77
N ASN A 232 -0.71 18.41 17.72
CA ASN A 232 -1.97 18.82 18.31
C ASN A 232 -2.51 17.76 19.30
N PRO A 233 -2.04 17.75 20.57
CA PRO A 233 -2.40 16.72 21.54
C PRO A 233 -3.85 16.80 22.04
N ASP A 234 -4.54 17.92 21.83
CA ASP A 234 -5.94 18.12 22.22
C ASP A 234 -6.93 17.61 21.15
N ALA A 235 -6.43 17.12 20.01
CA ALA A 235 -7.21 16.51 18.95
C ALA A 235 -7.27 14.98 19.06
N THR A 236 -8.48 14.45 18.90
CA THR A 236 -8.72 13.00 18.74
C THR A 236 -9.17 12.74 17.30
N ILE A 237 -8.46 11.88 16.58
CA ILE A 237 -8.86 11.45 15.24
C ILE A 237 -9.04 9.94 15.27
N GLU A 238 -10.28 9.50 15.11
CA GLU A 238 -10.62 8.07 15.07
C GLU A 238 -10.55 7.57 13.63
N LEU A 239 -9.67 6.61 13.37
CA LEU A 239 -9.58 5.93 12.07
C LEU A 239 -10.57 4.77 12.00
N MET A 240 -11.46 4.81 11.02
CA MET A 240 -12.38 3.72 10.71
C MET A 240 -12.03 3.10 9.35
N THR A 241 -11.50 1.87 9.38
CA THR A 241 -11.22 1.13 8.14
C THR A 241 -12.49 0.46 7.62
N THR A 242 -12.95 0.92 6.45
CA THR A 242 -14.14 0.46 5.72
C THR A 242 -13.79 0.26 4.24
N ASP A 243 -14.79 0.06 3.37
CA ASP A 243 -14.59 0.16 1.92
C ASP A 243 -14.40 1.63 1.47
N SER A 244 -14.09 1.84 0.18
CA SER A 244 -13.81 3.18 -0.37
C SER A 244 -15.08 3.98 -0.73
N THR A 245 -16.24 3.34 -0.71
CA THR A 245 -17.54 3.94 -1.04
C THR A 245 -18.31 4.42 0.19
N THR A 246 -17.93 3.93 1.37
CA THR A 246 -18.57 4.26 2.63
C THR A 246 -18.45 5.76 2.91
N GLY A 247 -19.59 6.46 2.94
CA GLY A 247 -19.66 7.89 3.24
C GLY A 247 -19.54 8.84 2.04
N VAL A 248 -19.37 8.30 0.82
CA VAL A 248 -19.27 9.06 -0.45
C VAL A 248 -20.60 9.07 -1.22
#